data_AF-A0A212PKW5-F1
#
_entry.id   AF-A0A212PKW5-F1
#
_cell.length_a   1.000
_cell.length_b   1.000
_cell.length_c   1.000
_cell.angle_alpha   90.00
_cell.angle_beta   90.00
_cell.angle_gamma   90.00
#
_symmetry.space_group_name_H-M   'P 1'
#
loop_
_entity.id
_entity.type
_entity.pdbx_description
1 polymer ?
#
loop_
_entity_poly.entity_id
_entity_poly.type
_entity_poly.pdbx_seq_one_letter_code
_entity_poly.pdbx_strand_id
1 'polypeptide(L)' 'MKCPVCRNHEQYATLEVQTEGFSEEINTCSICGTVWAVNHGAIEVVRDPQEKSFLEAVTECVEGDDYHLAA' A
#
# COMPACT_ATOMS: atom_id res chain seq x y z
N MET A 1 6.49 -6.48 -7.70
CA MET A 1 5.05 -6.29 -7.39
C MET A 1 4.52 -5.14 -8.23
N LYS A 2 3.20 -5.02 -8.40
CA LYS A 2 2.61 -4.00 -9.27
C LYS A 2 2.22 -2.78 -8.44
N CYS A 3 2.55 -1.57 -8.90
CA CYS A 3 2.10 -0.35 -8.23
C CYS A 3 0.55 -0.34 -8.16
N PRO A 4 -0.06 -0.10 -6.98
CA PRO A 4 -1.52 -0.14 -6.83
C PRO A 4 -2.23 0.96 -7.62
N VAL A 5 -1.53 2.05 -7.93
CA VAL A 5 -2.04 3.22 -8.67
C VAL A 5 -1.82 3.07 -10.17
N CYS A 6 -0.58 3.25 -10.64
CA CYS A 6 -0.31 3.31 -12.07
C CYS A 6 -0.19 1.94 -12.73
N ARG A 7 -0.26 0.86 -11.95
CA ARG A 7 -0.21 -0.51 -12.46
C ARG A 7 1.10 -0.85 -13.19
N ASN A 8 2.17 -0.07 -13.01
CA ASN A 8 3.46 -0.44 -13.58
C ASN A 8 4.13 -1.56 -12.78
N HIS A 9 4.82 -2.45 -13.49
CA HIS A 9 5.51 -3.62 -12.89
C HIS A 9 6.95 -3.31 -12.51
N GLU A 10 7.51 -2.25 -13.08
CA GLU A 10 8.94 -2.04 -13.10
C GLU A 10 9.27 -0.71 -12.43
N GLN A 11 10.30 -0.74 -11.60
CA GLN A 11 10.90 0.42 -10.93
C GLN A 11 10.12 0.91 -9.70
N TYR A 12 10.54 0.38 -8.56
CA TYR A 12 10.25 0.92 -7.25
C TYR A 12 11.49 0.78 -6.36
N ALA A 13 11.66 1.74 -5.46
CA ALA A 13 12.63 1.62 -4.39
C ALA A 13 11.96 0.90 -3.21
N THR A 14 12.63 -0.11 -2.66
CA THR A 14 12.14 -0.90 -1.53
C THR A 14 12.99 -0.65 -0.30
N LEU A 15 12.32 -0.38 0.82
CA LEU A 15 12.90 -0.34 2.16
C LEU A 15 12.27 -1.45 2.98
N GLU A 16 13.07 -2.40 3.44
CA GLU A 16 12.62 -3.49 4.31
C GLU A 16 12.95 -3.17 5.76
N VAL A 17 11.95 -3.26 6.64
CA VAL A 17 12.11 -3.13 8.09
C VAL A 17 11.78 -4.48 8.71
N GLN A 18 12.75 -5.07 9.41
CA GLN A 18 12.60 -6.35 10.09
C GLN A 18 13.04 -6.23 11.54
N THR A 19 12.14 -6.54 12.48
CA THR A 19 12.40 -6.65 13.92
C THR A 19 11.64 -7.85 14.48
N GLU A 20 11.88 -8.22 15.74
CA GLU A 20 11.21 -9.38 16.35
C GLU A 20 9.69 -9.15 16.40
N GLY A 21 8.93 -10.00 15.68
CA GLY A 21 7.47 -9.90 15.58
C GLY A 21 6.94 -8.86 14.59
N PHE A 22 7.80 -8.19 13.81
CA PHE A 22 7.37 -7.17 12.85
C PHE A 22 8.23 -7.21 11.56
N SER A 23 7.56 -7.33 10.41
CA SER A 23 8.21 -7.31 9.09
C SER A 23 7.36 -6.49 8.14
N GLU A 24 7.92 -5.41 7.63
CA GLU A 24 7.22 -4.48 6.73
C GLU A 24 8.11 -4.10 5.56
N GLU A 25 7.51 -4.02 4.38
CA GLU A 25 8.17 -3.58 3.16
C GLU A 25 7.53 -2.28 2.66
N ILE A 26 8.28 -1.19 2.65
CA ILE A 26 7.83 0.10 2.13
C ILE A 26 8.37 0.27 0.71
N ASN A 27 7.47 0.46 -0.24
CA ASN A 27 7.77 0.60 -1.65
C ASN A 27 7.41 1.98 -2.15
N THR A 28 8.27 2.57 -2.99
CA THR A 28 8.01 3.83 -3.68
C THR A 28 8.08 3.64 -5.19
N CYS A 29 6.99 3.86 -5.91
CA CYS A 29 6.95 3.77 -7.37
C CYS A 29 7.71 4.95 -7.99
N SER A 30 8.70 4.68 -8.83
CA SER A 30 9.44 5.75 -9.52
C SER A 30 8.69 6.35 -10.70
N ILE A 31 7.57 5.76 -11.13
CA ILE A 31 6.77 6.24 -12.26
C ILE A 31 5.75 7.29 -11.82
N CYS A 32 4.91 6.95 -10.84
CA CYS A 32 3.85 7.85 -10.37
C CYS A 32 4.16 8.49 -9.00
N GLY A 33 5.14 7.98 -8.25
CA GLY A 33 5.50 8.49 -6.93
C GLY A 33 4.68 7.92 -5.77
N THR A 34 3.74 6.99 -6.02
CA THR A 34 2.96 6.33 -4.97
C THR A 34 3.88 5.61 -3.99
N VAL A 35 3.60 5.75 -2.69
CA VAL A 35 4.27 5.04 -1.62
C VAL A 35 3.26 4.10 -0.96
N TRP A 36 3.62 2.83 -0.81
CA TRP A 36 2.76 1.84 -0.15
C TRP A 36 3.59 0.91 0.73
N ALA A 37 3.01 0.47 1.84
CA ALA A 37 3.56 -0.56 2.71
C ALA A 37 2.94 -1.91 2.37
N VAL A 38 3.71 -2.98 2.58
CA VAL A 38 3.26 -4.36 2.51
C VAL A 38 3.59 -5.06 3.81
N ASN A 39 2.55 -5.60 4.45
CA ASN A 39 2.66 -6.32 5.71
C ASN A 39 1.72 -7.53 5.66
N HIS A 40 2.26 -8.73 5.89
CA HIS A 40 1.49 -10.00 5.84
C HIS A 40 0.62 -10.19 4.57
N GLY A 41 1.05 -9.65 3.43
CA GLY A 41 0.31 -9.73 2.16
C GLY A 41 -0.79 -8.69 1.99
N ALA A 42 -1.08 -7.89 3.02
CA ALA A 42 -1.90 -6.68 2.91
C ALA A 42 -1.08 -5.53 2.34
N ILE A 43 -1.74 -4.66 1.58
CA ILE A 43 -1.13 -3.47 0.98
C ILE A 43 -1.85 -2.24 1.53
N GLU A 44 -1.10 -1.31 2.09
CA GLU A 44 -1.61 -0.02 2.53
C GLU A 44 -0.93 1.11 1.76
N VAL A 45 -1.72 2.00 1.15
CA VAL A 45 -1.17 3.15 0.43
C VAL A 45 -0.90 4.28 1.43
N VAL A 46 0.38 4.51 1.71
CA VAL A 46 0.85 5.55 2.64
C VAL A 46 0.77 6.94 2.01
N ARG A 47 1.04 7.02 0.69
CA ARG A 47 0.95 8.27 -0.07
C ARG A 47 0.49 8.01 -1.49
N ASP A 48 -0.61 8.64 -1.86
CA ASP A 48 -1.09 8.66 -3.24
C ASP A 48 -0.92 10.06 -3.87
N PRO A 49 0.08 10.28 -4.73
CA PRO A 49 0.22 11.54 -5.49
C PRO A 49 -0.88 11.74 -6.54
N GLN A 50 -1.74 10.75 -6.77
CA GLN A 50 -2.94 10.86 -7.59
C GLN A 50 -4.21 10.96 -6.74
N GLU A 51 -4.11 11.31 -5.45
CA GLU A 51 -5.29 11.56 -4.62
C GLU A 51 -6.26 12.52 -5.32
N LYS A 52 -7.57 12.19 -5.34
CA LYS A 52 -8.64 12.99 -5.98
C LYS A 52 -8.51 13.11 -7.50
N SER A 53 -7.72 12.25 -8.13
CA SER A 53 -7.69 12.02 -9.57
C SER A 53 -8.54 10.80 -9.92
N PHE A 54 -8.91 10.67 -11.18
CA PHE A 54 -9.51 9.43 -11.70
C PHE A 54 -8.61 8.20 -11.48
N LEU A 55 -7.30 8.41 -11.31
CA LEU A 55 -6.31 7.37 -11.06
C LEU A 55 -5.97 7.18 -9.58
N GLU A 56 -6.75 7.75 -8.67
CA GLU A 56 -6.48 7.57 -7.23
C GLU A 56 -6.47 6.09 -6.83
N ALA A 57 -5.66 5.76 -5.83
CA ALA A 57 -5.65 4.44 -5.24
C ALA A 57 -7.02 4.15 -4.62
N VAL A 58 -7.70 3.13 -5.13
CA VAL A 58 -8.91 2.60 -4.50
C VAL A 58 -8.48 1.42 -3.63
N THR A 59 -8.14 1.70 -2.38
CA THR A 59 -7.91 0.66 -1.37
C THR A 59 -9.12 0.58 -0.45
N GLU A 60 -9.51 -0.62 -0.06
CA GLU A 60 -10.36 -0.76 1.12
C GLU A 60 -9.55 -0.29 2.34
N CYS A 61 -10.19 0.39 3.29
CA CYS A 61 -9.58 0.61 4.58
C CYS A 61 -9.41 -0.75 5.23
N VAL A 62 -8.17 -1.15 5.53
CA VAL A 62 -7.88 -2.31 6.39
C VAL A 62 -8.25 -1.95 7.84
N GLU A 63 -9.55 -1.84 8.10
CA GLU A 63 -10.08 -1.75 9.45
C GLU A 63 -10.01 -3.16 10.04
N GLY A 64 -9.26 -3.33 11.13
CA GLY A 64 -8.99 -4.63 11.72
C GLY A 64 -10.27 -5.28 12.26
N ASP A 65 -10.99 -6.04 11.43
CA ASP A 65 -12.05 -7.00 11.78
C ASP A 65 -13.09 -6.55 12.84
N ASP A 66 -13.29 -5.25 13.02
CA ASP A 66 -14.13 -4.67 14.07
C ASP A 66 -15.63 -4.60 13.69
N TYR A 67 -16.02 -5.18 12.55
CA TYR A 67 -17.41 -5.25 12.10
C TYR A 67 -18.18 -6.40 12.77
N HIS A 68 -18.18 -6.44 14.10
CA HIS A 68 -19.20 -7.20 14.84
C HIS A 68 -20.51 -6.39 14.83
N LEU A 69 -21.25 -6.46 13.72
CA LEU A 69 -22.66 -6.08 13.72
C LEU A 69 -23.43 -7.09 14.60
N ALA A 70 -23.62 -6.74 15.87
CA ALA A 70 -24.58 -7.43 16.72
C ALA A 70 -25.99 -7.20 16.16
N ALA A 71 -26.65 -8.29 15.77
CA ALA A 71 -28.06 -8.32 15.39
C ALA A 71 -28.98 -8.38 16.62
#